data_AF-A0A962URG2-F1
#
_entry.id   AF-A0A962URG2-F1
#
_cell.length_a   1.000
_cell.length_b   1.000
_cell.length_c   1.000
_cell.angle_alpha   90.00
_cell.angle_beta   90.00
_cell.angle_gamma   90.00
#
_symmetry.space_group_name_H-M   'P 1'
#
loop_
_entity.id
_entity.type
_entity.pdbx_description
1 polymer ?
#
loop_
_entity_poly.entity_id
_entity_poly.type
_entity_poly.pdbx_seq_one_letter_code
_entity_poly.pdbx_strand_id
1 'polypeptide(L)'
;METEQEIYEESAVRRVWRIFVLSLGVVLIGFGLWALGGAIYAAWELFRDPDAIAYFARYFLETTKIDSYVKSGGEGLAHYVSWVAVILLLLVLGKLGAWAIEAGTRLMADRPRRAG
;
A
#
# COMPACT_ATOMS: atom_id res chain seq x y z
N MET A 1 30.35 36.56 15.90
CA MET A 1 29.26 36.12 16.81
C MET A 1 28.00 35.78 16.03
N GLU A 2 27.53 36.60 15.08
CA GLU A 2 26.36 36.24 14.25
C GLU A 2 26.60 35.02 13.33
N THR A 3 27.79 34.90 12.75
CA THR A 3 28.15 33.80 11.85
C THR A 3 28.21 32.43 12.54
N GLU A 4 28.58 32.37 13.82
CA GLU A 4 28.64 31.10 14.57
C GLU A 4 27.25 30.62 15.00
N GLN A 5 26.32 31.55 15.26
CA GLN A 5 24.93 31.21 15.58
C GLN A 5 24.19 30.68 14.35
N GLU A 6 24.34 31.31 13.18
CA GLU A 6 23.72 30.83 11.93
C GLU A 6 24.20 29.42 11.55
N ILE A 7 25.50 29.15 11.67
CA ILE A 7 26.06 27.81 11.37
C ILE A 7 25.48 26.76 12.34
N TYR A 8 25.32 27.12 13.62
CA TYR A 8 24.74 26.22 14.61
C TYR A 8 23.27 25.92 14.32
N GLU A 9 22.48 26.95 13.99
CA GLU A 9 21.06 26.83 13.66
C GLU A 9 20.86 26.00 12.39
N GLU A 10 21.64 26.25 11.34
CA GLU A 10 21.61 25.48 10.09
C GLU A 10 22.00 24.00 10.32
N SER A 11 22.93 23.74 11.25
CA SER A 11 23.32 22.38 11.63
C SER A 11 22.22 21.64 12.42
N ALA A 12 21.48 22.36 13.27
CA ALA A 12 20.38 21.82 14.06
C ALA A 12 19.18 21.50 13.17
N VAL A 13 18.80 22.41 12.27
CA VAL A 13 17.72 22.20 11.29
C VAL A 13 18.02 21.00 10.39
N ARG A 14 19.24 20.91 9.83
CA ARG A 14 19.64 19.74 9.03
C ARG A 14 19.60 18.43 9.82
N ARG A 15 19.94 18.46 11.11
CA ARG A 15 19.89 17.28 11.98
C ARG A 15 18.46 16.81 12.23
N VAL A 16 17.55 17.72 12.57
CA VAL A 16 16.13 17.43 12.78
C VAL A 16 15.50 16.92 11.49
N TRP A 17 15.74 17.61 10.37
CA TRP A 17 15.27 17.20 9.05
C TRP A 17 15.73 15.78 8.70
N ARG A 18 17.00 15.45 8.96
CA ARG A 18 17.53 14.10 8.71
C ARG A 18 16.84 13.04 9.56
N ILE A 19 16.60 13.29 10.85
CA ILE A 19 15.89 12.36 11.74
C ILE A 19 14.46 12.14 11.24
N PHE A 20 13.80 13.22 10.82
CA PHE A 20 12.45 13.17 10.28
C PHE A 20 12.38 12.30 9.01
N VAL A 21 13.26 12.55 8.03
CA VAL A 21 13.33 11.78 6.78
C VAL A 21 13.62 10.29 7.03
N LEU A 22 14.56 9.99 7.92
CA LEU A 22 14.89 8.59 8.28
C LEU A 22 13.70 7.90 8.95
N SER A 23 13.03 8.58 9.87
CA SER A 23 11.83 8.05 10.55
C SER A 23 10.70 7.78 9.56
N LEU A 24 10.47 8.71 8.63
CA LEU A 24 9.50 8.54 7.54
C LEU A 24 9.86 7.33 6.65
N GLY A 25 11.14 7.16 6.33
CA GLY A 25 11.62 6.00 5.59
C GLY A 25 11.32 4.68 6.29
N VAL A 26 11.56 4.58 7.61
CA VAL A 26 11.26 3.37 8.39
C VAL A 26 9.77 3.06 8.37
N VAL A 27 8.94 4.09 8.58
CA VAL A 27 7.48 3.95 8.57
C VAL A 27 6.98 3.46 7.20
N LEU A 28 7.51 4.00 6.10
CA LEU A 28 7.14 3.58 4.74
C LEU A 28 7.52 2.13 4.44
N ILE A 29 8.72 1.70 4.87
CA ILE A 29 9.15 0.30 4.71
C ILE A 29 8.24 -0.63 5.53
N GLY A 30 7.97 -0.28 6.80
CA GLY A 30 7.09 -1.05 7.67
C GLY A 30 5.67 -1.18 7.09
N PHE A 31 5.12 -0.07 6.59
CA PHE A 31 3.83 -0.05 5.92
C PHE A 31 3.82 -0.95 4.67
N GLY A 32 4.85 -0.88 3.84
CA GLY A 32 4.91 -1.69 2.63
C GLY A 32 5.04 -3.18 2.90
N LEU A 33 5.80 -3.58 3.92
CA LEU A 33 5.87 -4.97 4.38
C LEU A 33 4.53 -5.46 4.93
N TRP A 34 3.84 -4.63 5.71
CA TRP A 34 2.52 -4.95 6.23
C TRP A 34 1.48 -5.09 5.11
N ALA A 35 1.48 -4.19 4.13
CA ALA A 35 0.59 -4.27 2.97
C ALA A 35 0.83 -5.54 2.13
N LEU A 36 2.10 -5.91 1.90
CA LEU A 36 2.45 -7.15 1.20
C LEU A 36 2.01 -8.40 1.99
N GLY A 37 2.29 -8.44 3.29
CA GLY A 37 1.85 -9.53 4.16
C GLY A 37 0.32 -9.64 4.19
N GLY A 38 -0.39 -8.51 4.27
CA GLY A 38 -1.85 -8.45 4.20
C GLY A 38 -2.41 -8.94 2.88
N ALA A 39 -1.78 -8.59 1.75
CA ALA A 39 -2.18 -9.10 0.44
C ALA A 39 -1.99 -10.62 0.32
N ILE A 40 -0.86 -11.16 0.81
CA ILE A 40 -0.62 -12.61 0.84
C ILE A 40 -1.65 -13.32 1.74
N TYR A 41 -1.91 -12.76 2.92
CA TYR A 41 -2.90 -13.30 3.85
C TYR A 41 -4.30 -13.31 3.25
N ALA A 42 -4.72 -12.21 2.64
CA ALA A 42 -6.02 -12.10 1.97
C ALA A 42 -6.12 -13.07 0.78
N ALA A 43 -5.06 -13.23 -0.01
CA ALA A 43 -5.03 -14.22 -1.10
C ALA A 43 -5.10 -15.66 -0.58
N TRP A 44 -4.46 -15.95 0.55
CA TRP A 44 -4.52 -17.27 1.19
C TRP A 44 -5.91 -17.57 1.75
N GLU A 45 -6.52 -16.60 2.43
CA GLU A 45 -7.87 -16.72 2.96
C GLU A 45 -8.89 -16.94 1.85
N LEU A 46 -8.74 -16.23 0.72
CA LEU A 46 -9.53 -16.41 -0.49
C LEU A 46 -9.44 -17.84 -1.06
N PHE A 47 -8.26 -18.44 -1.03
CA PHE A 47 -8.04 -19.80 -1.52
C PHE A 47 -8.58 -20.85 -0.54
N ARG A 48 -8.53 -20.55 0.77
CA ARG A 48 -9.00 -21.45 1.82
C ARG A 48 -10.53 -21.47 1.95
N ASP A 49 -11.19 -20.34 1.71
CA ASP A 49 -12.64 -20.21 1.86
C ASP A 49 -13.26 -19.39 0.71
N PRO A 50 -13.54 -20.04 -0.44
CA PRO A 50 -14.08 -19.36 -1.62
C PRO A 50 -15.50 -18.82 -1.44
N ASP A 51 -16.23 -19.27 -0.40
CA ASP A 51 -17.61 -18.86 -0.13
C ASP A 51 -17.72 -17.39 0.29
N ALA A 52 -16.65 -16.81 0.86
CA ALA A 52 -16.57 -15.38 1.17
C ALA A 52 -16.75 -14.49 -0.08
N ILE A 53 -16.32 -14.97 -1.25
CA ILE A 53 -16.43 -14.26 -2.53
C ILE A 53 -17.85 -14.32 -3.06
N ALA A 54 -18.56 -15.42 -2.81
CA ALA A 54 -19.98 -15.53 -3.16
C ALA A 54 -20.82 -14.51 -2.37
N TYR A 55 -20.51 -14.30 -1.08
CA TYR A 55 -21.13 -13.23 -0.29
C TYR A 55 -20.81 -11.84 -0.84
N PHE A 56 -19.54 -11.57 -1.17
CA PHE A 56 -19.11 -10.29 -1.74
C PHE A 56 -19.76 -10.04 -3.11
N ALA A 57 -19.91 -11.07 -3.94
CA ALA A 57 -20.57 -11.00 -5.24
C ALA A 57 -22.04 -10.63 -5.12
N ARG A 58 -22.75 -11.23 -4.15
CA ARG A 58 -24.14 -10.83 -3.86
C ARG A 58 -24.22 -9.39 -3.39
N TYR A 59 -23.37 -8.99 -2.45
CA TYR A 59 -23.33 -7.62 -1.94
C TYR A 59 -22.99 -6.59 -3.05
N PHE A 60 -22.08 -6.94 -3.95
CA PHE A 60 -21.67 -6.10 -5.07
C PHE A 60 -22.78 -5.94 -6.11
N LEU A 61 -23.50 -7.02 -6.45
CA LEU A 61 -24.69 -6.96 -7.30
C LEU A 61 -25.77 -6.06 -6.71
N GLU A 62 -26.03 -6.21 -5.40
CA GLU A 62 -27.05 -5.47 -4.67
C GLU A 62 -26.72 -3.97 -4.61
N THR A 63 -25.46 -3.62 -4.34
CA THR A 63 -25.00 -2.22 -4.26
C THR A 63 -24.92 -1.54 -5.63
N THR A 64 -24.49 -2.28 -6.67
CA THR A 64 -24.24 -1.69 -8.00
C THR A 64 -25.50 -1.70 -8.89
N LYS A 65 -26.61 -2.29 -8.42
CA LYS A 65 -27.88 -2.47 -9.16
C LYS A 65 -27.70 -3.12 -10.55
N ILE A 66 -26.61 -3.83 -10.78
CA ILE A 66 -26.30 -4.52 -12.04
C ILE A 66 -27.35 -5.59 -12.36
N ASP A 67 -28.04 -6.10 -11.34
CA ASP A 67 -29.19 -7.00 -11.46
C ASP A 67 -30.29 -6.47 -12.39
N SER A 68 -30.43 -5.13 -12.50
CA SER A 68 -31.39 -4.51 -13.42
C SER A 68 -31.02 -4.67 -14.90
N TYR A 69 -29.74 -4.93 -15.21
CA TYR A 69 -29.22 -5.07 -16.57
C TYR A 69 -28.98 -6.53 -16.99
N VAL A 70 -28.83 -7.47 -16.05
CA VAL A 70 -28.53 -8.88 -16.35
C VAL A 70 -29.74 -9.78 -16.08
N LYS A 71 -30.65 -9.89 -17.06
CA LYS A 71 -31.81 -10.78 -17.00
C LYS A 71 -31.38 -12.25 -17.17
N SER A 72 -31.31 -12.96 -16.05
CA SER A 72 -31.02 -14.41 -15.89
C SER A 72 -29.57 -14.82 -16.23
N GLY A 73 -28.92 -15.51 -15.29
CA GLY A 73 -27.51 -15.96 -15.40
C GLY A 73 -26.46 -15.09 -14.68
N GLY A 74 -26.88 -14.03 -13.96
CA GLY A 74 -26.01 -13.06 -13.31
C GLY A 74 -25.19 -13.58 -12.12
N GLU A 75 -25.58 -14.68 -11.49
CA GLU A 75 -24.89 -15.23 -10.31
C GLU A 75 -23.45 -15.67 -10.61
N GLY A 76 -23.24 -16.35 -11.75
CA GLY A 76 -21.90 -16.74 -12.20
C GLY A 76 -21.06 -15.53 -12.60
N LEU A 77 -21.66 -14.57 -13.30
CA LEU A 77 -21.01 -13.32 -13.72
C LEU A 77 -20.55 -12.48 -12.52
N ALA A 78 -21.40 -12.34 -11.51
CA ALA A 78 -21.06 -11.61 -10.30
C ALA A 78 -19.92 -12.27 -9.51
N HIS A 79 -19.90 -13.60 -9.48
CA HIS A 79 -18.80 -14.34 -8.87
C HIS A 79 -17.48 -14.07 -9.60
N TYR A 80 -17.46 -14.15 -10.94
CA TYR A 80 -16.26 -13.82 -11.73
C TYR A 80 -15.83 -12.37 -11.57
N VAL A 81 -16.77 -11.42 -11.61
CA VAL A 81 -16.47 -9.99 -11.43
C VAL A 81 -15.87 -9.73 -10.05
N SER A 82 -16.37 -10.42 -9.02
CA SER A 82 -15.83 -10.29 -7.66
C SER A 82 -14.43 -10.87 -7.53
N TRP A 83 -14.17 -12.03 -8.15
CA TRP A 83 -12.81 -12.57 -8.26
C TRP A 83 -11.87 -11.59 -8.96
N VAL A 84 -12.28 -11.01 -10.09
CA VAL A 84 -11.49 -10.01 -10.81
C VAL A 84 -11.25 -8.78 -9.94
N ALA A 85 -12.27 -8.27 -9.26
CA ALA A 85 -12.14 -7.12 -8.37
C ALA A 85 -11.16 -7.40 -7.21
N VAL A 86 -11.25 -8.56 -6.58
CA VAL A 86 -10.34 -8.97 -5.50
C VAL A 86 -8.91 -9.12 -6.01
N ILE A 87 -8.70 -9.78 -7.15
CA ILE A 87 -7.36 -9.91 -7.77
C ILE A 87 -6.77 -8.53 -8.09
N LEU A 88 -7.57 -7.63 -8.67
CA LEU A 88 -7.12 -6.27 -8.94
C LEU A 88 -6.76 -5.53 -7.66
N LEU A 89 -7.54 -5.68 -6.59
CA LEU A 89 -7.30 -5.06 -5.30
C LEU A 89 -6.00 -5.60 -4.65
N LEU A 90 -5.76 -6.90 -4.74
CA LEU A 90 -4.52 -7.55 -4.30
C LEU A 90 -3.30 -7.05 -5.09
N LEU A 91 -3.43 -6.92 -6.41
CA LEU A 91 -2.37 -6.38 -7.28
C LEU A 91 -2.04 -4.92 -6.92
N VAL A 92 -3.06 -4.09 -6.68
CA VAL A 92 -2.88 -2.70 -6.26
C VAL A 92 -2.19 -2.64 -4.89
N LEU A 93 -2.62 -3.44 -3.91
CA LEU A 93 -1.97 -3.52 -2.60
C LEU A 93 -0.50 -3.94 -2.71
N GLY A 94 -0.20 -4.96 -3.52
CA GLY A 94 1.17 -5.40 -3.75
C GLY A 94 2.03 -4.33 -4.42
N LYS A 95 1.47 -3.64 -5.43
CA LYS A 95 2.13 -2.52 -6.12
C LYS A 95 2.44 -1.38 -5.16
N LEU A 96 1.47 -0.98 -4.33
CA LEU A 96 1.61 0.08 -3.34
C LEU A 96 2.61 -0.30 -2.26
N GLY A 97 2.60 -1.56 -1.80
CA GLY A 97 3.56 -2.06 -0.82
C GLY A 97 4.99 -2.03 -1.34
N ALA A 98 5.21 -2.50 -2.57
CA ALA A 98 6.52 -2.44 -3.22
C ALA A 98 7.01 -0.99 -3.40
N TRP A 99 6.12 -0.08 -3.81
CA TRP A 99 6.43 1.35 -3.93
C TRP A 99 6.73 2.03 -2.60
N ALA A 100 6.02 1.67 -1.53
CA ALA A 100 6.30 2.20 -0.19
C ALA A 100 7.69 1.76 0.31
N ILE A 101 8.06 0.50 0.08
CA ILE A 101 9.41 0.00 0.41
C ILE A 101 10.46 0.70 -0.44
N GLU A 102 10.23 0.84 -1.75
CA GLU A 102 11.16 1.53 -2.65
C GLU A 102 11.34 3.01 -2.27
N ALA A 103 10.26 3.72 -1.97
CA ALA A 103 10.32 5.09 -1.50
C ALA A 103 11.07 5.19 -0.16
N GLY A 104 10.75 4.32 0.81
CA GLY A 104 11.42 4.32 2.10
C GLY A 104 12.91 4.00 2.02
N THR A 105 13.30 3.03 1.19
CA THR A 105 14.72 2.70 0.97
C THR A 105 15.47 3.82 0.27
N ARG A 106 14.86 4.52 -0.70
CA ARG A 106 15.46 5.71 -1.33
C ARG A 106 15.72 6.84 -0.33
N LEU A 107 14.77 7.10 0.58
CA LEU A 107 14.93 8.08 1.66
C LEU A 107 16.06 7.72 2.62
N MET A 108 16.34 6.42 2.80
CA MET A 108 17.46 5.95 3.62
C MET A 108 18.80 5.92 2.86
N ALA A 109 18.76 5.72 1.54
CA ALA A 109 19.93 5.61 0.68
C ALA A 109 20.55 6.97 0.36
N ASP A 110 19.81 8.07 0.55
CA ASP A 110 20.29 9.45 0.41
C ASP A 110 21.21 9.85 1.58
N ARG A 111 22.28 9.06 1.77
CA ARG A 111 23.39 9.40 2.65
C ARG A 111 24.28 10.39 1.89
N PRO A 112 24.71 11.50 2.50
CA PRO A 112 25.72 12.34 1.88
C PRO A 112 26.96 11.49 1.64
N ARG A 113 27.34 11.28 0.37
CA ARG A 113 28.65 10.74 0.02
C ARG A 113 29.66 11.64 0.72
N ARG A 114 30.38 11.09 1.69
CA ARG A 114 31.62 11.72 2.14
C ARG A 114 32.53 11.74 0.92
N ALA A 115 32.66 12.91 0.28
CA ALA A 115 33.76 13.17 -0.64
C ALA A 115 35.04 12.92 0.17
N GLY A 116 35.78 11.88 -0.24
CA GLY A 116 37.15 11.68 0.19
C GLY A 116 38.07 12.65 -0.50
#